data_AF-A0A218Q1S3-F1
#
_entry.id   AF-A0A218Q1S3-F1
#
_cell.length_a   1.000
_cell.length_b   1.000
_cell.length_c   1.000
_cell.angle_alpha   90.00
_cell.angle_beta   90.00
_cell.angle_gamma   90.00
#
_symmetry.space_group_name_H-M   'P 1'
#
loop_
_entity.id
_entity.type
_entity.pdbx_description
1 polymer ?
#
loop_
_entity_poly.entity_id
_entity_poly.type
_entity_poly.pdbx_seq_one_letter_code
_entity_poly.pdbx_strand_id
1 'polypeptide(L)'
;MDISDSEITLESLAARISNLEVEQDIRRKNIAWLKQYFDNLKQEFHERPEIQQFGLIQQEVALLNAQFTEFKKSFDDSLNLLLGADNGDASTEKDGLDDAEIVKQFFERVEQQKSQTSLVVAVTNTENSQITVNEPESEVDVTESQEENNTKFTNLEFQLERIIWLVNRTYASELEPQDIPIDAAEFLRRYEAGERDFSNCHLAGINLSGKDLSHINLTQANLKGANLSGTNIFSGNLNAANLQNADISKASLNGTTLSQANFDHANLHHIKLSHITLENVTLRKANLFGAELNNVNLNGANLSGANLSSLNLRKLNLSGANLSNANLQNANLLQTNLEGANLQGANLETAIYNDNTIFPKDFIPTESGAYLIAPGASLANANLAGADLRGVNLIGANLKYSNLDSVILHGTDLSQANLSSANLTKANLSSAKLIQANMSGAKLNEADLGSANLTAAILTHAQLMLSNLSGANLTAAVLSGANLTNARLFSVNCSGADLSGVNLVGASLNGNFSSANFRQVNLCGASLQGLKLEAANFTSSDLRGADLRNAKLEKANLKNANISGANFEGASLTGAIMPDGTTHD
;
A
#
# COMPACT_ATOMS: atom_id res chain seq x y z
N MET A 1 -51.49 35.50 46.70
CA MET A 1 -52.31 35.95 45.56
C MET A 1 -51.41 36.88 44.76
N ASP A 2 -51.07 36.63 43.50
CA ASP A 2 -51.85 35.92 42.48
C ASP A 2 -51.00 35.18 41.44
N ILE A 3 -51.66 34.18 40.87
CA ILE A 3 -51.30 33.37 39.70
C ILE A 3 -51.67 34.18 38.45
N SER A 4 -50.82 34.20 37.42
CA SER A 4 -51.26 34.47 36.04
C SER A 4 -50.33 33.79 35.03
N ASP A 5 -50.77 32.62 34.57
CA ASP A 5 -50.83 32.17 33.17
C ASP A 5 -49.69 32.60 32.21
N SER A 6 -48.77 31.67 31.95
CA SER A 6 -48.02 31.62 30.70
C SER A 6 -48.87 30.90 29.64
N GLU A 7 -49.39 31.65 28.66
CA GLU A 7 -50.13 31.12 27.51
C GLU A 7 -49.30 30.08 26.75
N ILE A 8 -49.64 28.80 26.93
CA ILE A 8 -49.23 27.71 26.04
C ILE A 8 -50.08 27.87 24.77
N THR A 9 -49.49 28.38 23.69
CA THR A 9 -50.18 28.47 22.40
C THR A 9 -50.46 27.06 21.84
N LEU A 10 -51.59 26.90 21.15
CA LEU A 10 -51.97 25.64 20.47
C LEU A 10 -50.86 25.14 19.53
N GLU A 11 -50.11 26.06 18.91
CA GLU A 11 -48.94 25.75 18.07
C GLU A 11 -47.76 25.16 18.86
N SER A 12 -47.49 25.66 20.08
CA SER A 12 -46.45 25.13 20.98
C SER A 12 -46.78 23.70 21.45
N LEU A 13 -48.05 23.44 21.74
CA LEU A 13 -48.55 22.11 22.10
C LEU A 13 -48.48 21.13 20.92
N ALA A 14 -48.85 21.56 19.71
CA ALA A 14 -48.77 20.75 18.50
C ALA A 14 -47.31 20.37 18.14
N ALA A 15 -46.37 21.32 18.24
CA ALA A 15 -44.96 21.06 18.01
C ALA A 15 -44.37 20.08 19.05
N ARG A 16 -44.80 20.18 20.32
CA ARG A 16 -44.40 19.26 21.40
C ARG A 16 -44.91 17.84 21.14
N ILE A 17 -46.15 17.70 20.68
CA ILE A 17 -46.76 16.41 20.35
C ILE A 17 -46.04 15.76 19.17
N SER A 18 -45.76 16.52 18.10
CA SER A 18 -45.03 15.99 16.94
C SER A 18 -43.62 15.51 17.27
N ASN A 19 -42.88 16.23 18.13
CA ASN A 19 -41.58 15.77 18.62
C ASN A 19 -41.68 14.49 19.47
N LEU A 20 -42.69 14.37 20.31
CA LEU A 20 -42.93 13.15 21.10
C LEU A 20 -43.33 11.95 20.22
N GLU A 21 -44.03 12.19 19.11
CA GLU A 21 -44.38 11.15 18.13
C GLU A 21 -43.14 10.64 17.40
N VAL A 22 -42.23 11.54 16.99
CA VAL A 22 -40.93 11.16 16.39
C VAL A 22 -40.09 10.37 17.40
N GLU A 23 -40.05 10.80 18.65
CA GLU A 23 -39.30 10.10 19.71
C GLU A 23 -39.91 8.72 20.02
N GLN A 24 -41.24 8.58 19.98
CA GLN A 24 -41.91 7.28 20.10
C GLN A 24 -41.61 6.36 18.90
N ASP A 25 -41.55 6.89 17.68
CA ASP A 25 -41.26 6.08 16.49
C ASP A 25 -39.81 5.54 16.51
N ILE A 26 -38.85 6.36 16.95
CA ILE A 26 -37.47 5.93 17.19
C ILE A 26 -37.43 4.83 18.27
N ARG A 27 -38.16 4.99 19.37
CA ARG A 27 -38.23 3.97 20.43
C ARG A 27 -38.86 2.67 19.92
N ARG A 28 -39.90 2.72 19.09
CA ARG A 28 -40.53 1.53 18.48
C ARG A 28 -39.55 0.79 17.55
N LYS A 29 -38.81 1.52 16.72
CA LYS A 29 -37.78 0.95 15.83
C LYS A 29 -36.65 0.28 16.63
N ASN A 30 -36.20 0.90 17.72
CA ASN A 30 -35.17 0.33 18.59
C ASN A 30 -35.66 -0.94 19.31
N ILE A 31 -36.92 -0.97 19.77
CA ILE A 31 -37.52 -2.17 20.38
C ILE A 31 -37.64 -3.31 19.36
N ALA A 32 -38.07 -3.01 18.13
CA ALA A 32 -38.17 -4.01 17.06
C ALA A 32 -36.80 -4.58 16.68
N TRP A 33 -35.78 -3.73 16.58
CA TRP A 33 -34.40 -4.15 16.32
C TRP A 33 -33.85 -5.02 17.44
N LEU A 34 -34.02 -4.61 18.71
CA LEU A 34 -33.58 -5.40 19.86
C LEU A 34 -34.25 -6.78 19.87
N LYS A 35 -35.56 -6.84 19.57
CA LYS A 35 -36.29 -8.10 19.51
C LYS A 35 -35.70 -9.04 18.45
N GLN A 36 -35.46 -8.54 17.24
CA GLN A 36 -34.87 -9.33 16.15
C GLN A 36 -33.43 -9.78 16.47
N TYR A 37 -32.65 -8.93 17.16
CA TYR A 37 -31.30 -9.27 17.61
C TYR A 37 -31.32 -10.40 18.65
N PHE A 38 -32.24 -10.35 19.62
CA PHE A 38 -32.41 -11.42 20.60
C PHE A 38 -32.92 -12.72 19.97
N ASP A 39 -33.81 -12.65 18.99
CA ASP A 39 -34.31 -13.83 18.27
C ASP A 39 -33.18 -14.53 17.50
N ASN A 40 -32.29 -13.77 16.85
CA ASN A 40 -31.10 -14.31 16.17
C ASN A 40 -30.11 -14.94 17.16
N LEU A 41 -29.83 -14.29 18.30
CA LEU A 41 -28.96 -14.84 19.35
C LEU A 41 -29.54 -16.14 19.94
N LYS A 42 -30.87 -16.22 20.07
CA LYS A 42 -31.54 -17.42 20.55
C LYS A 42 -31.38 -18.57 19.55
N GLN A 43 -31.51 -18.29 18.26
CA GLN A 43 -31.28 -19.30 17.22
C GLN A 43 -29.83 -19.78 17.22
N GLU A 44 -28.86 -18.87 17.29
CA GLU A 44 -27.44 -19.18 17.33
C GLU A 44 -27.05 -20.00 18.58
N PHE A 45 -27.69 -19.73 19.73
CA PHE A 45 -27.51 -20.54 20.94
C PHE A 45 -28.03 -21.97 20.78
N HIS A 46 -29.15 -22.19 20.09
CA HIS A 46 -29.71 -23.54 19.87
C HIS A 46 -28.93 -24.37 18.85
N GLU A 47 -28.23 -23.72 17.92
CA GLU A 47 -27.43 -24.37 16.89
C GLU A 47 -26.00 -24.72 17.37
N ARG A 48 -25.65 -24.37 18.62
CA ARG A 48 -24.32 -24.66 19.20
C ARG A 48 -24.09 -26.16 19.40
N PRO A 49 -22.99 -26.73 18.86
CA PRO A 49 -22.69 -28.16 18.96
C PRO A 49 -22.50 -28.63 20.41
N GLU A 50 -22.13 -27.74 21.34
CA GLU A 50 -21.96 -28.05 22.76
C GLU A 50 -23.28 -28.42 23.46
N ILE A 51 -24.42 -27.88 23.02
CA ILE A 51 -25.75 -28.21 23.57
C ILE A 51 -26.21 -29.59 23.07
N GLN A 52 -25.86 -29.95 21.82
CA GLN A 52 -26.15 -31.28 21.28
C GLN A 52 -25.34 -32.37 22.00
N GLN A 53 -24.11 -32.07 22.44
CA GLN A 53 -23.31 -33.00 23.24
C GLN A 53 -23.88 -33.25 24.64
N PHE A 54 -24.59 -32.29 25.23
CA PHE A 54 -25.22 -32.46 26.54
C PHE A 54 -26.33 -33.53 26.52
N GLY A 55 -27.07 -33.62 25.41
CA GLY A 55 -28.08 -34.67 25.21
C GLY A 55 -27.48 -36.08 25.09
N LEU A 56 -26.31 -36.20 24.44
CA LEU A 56 -25.57 -37.46 24.35
C LEU A 56 -25.02 -37.90 25.71
N ILE A 57 -24.47 -36.96 26.48
CA ILE A 57 -23.96 -37.23 27.83
C ILE A 57 -25.09 -37.65 28.79
N GLN A 58 -26.28 -37.06 28.68
CA GLN A 58 -27.43 -37.49 29.48
C GLN A 58 -27.88 -38.93 29.16
N GLN A 59 -27.80 -39.36 27.89
CA GLN A 59 -28.08 -40.74 27.50
C GLN A 59 -27.03 -41.72 28.05
N GLU A 60 -25.74 -41.36 28.01
CA GLU A 60 -24.67 -42.19 28.59
C GLU A 60 -24.82 -42.33 30.11
N VAL A 61 -25.16 -41.26 30.81
CA VAL A 61 -25.40 -41.28 32.26
C VAL A 61 -26.62 -42.15 32.62
N ALA A 62 -27.69 -42.09 31.81
CA ALA A 62 -28.85 -42.94 32.00
C ALA A 62 -28.53 -44.43 31.80
N LEU A 63 -27.71 -44.75 30.79
CA LEU A 63 -27.25 -46.12 30.53
C LEU A 63 -26.41 -46.66 31.70
N LEU A 64 -25.49 -45.83 32.22
CA LEU A 64 -24.63 -46.19 33.34
C LEU A 64 -25.44 -46.43 34.64
N ASN A 65 -26.47 -45.61 34.88
CA ASN A 65 -27.37 -45.79 36.02
C ASN A 65 -28.23 -47.06 35.89
N ALA A 66 -28.66 -47.42 34.68
CA ALA A 66 -29.37 -48.68 34.43
C ALA A 66 -28.47 -49.90 34.74
N GLN A 67 -27.22 -49.87 34.27
CA GLN A 67 -26.22 -50.91 34.57
C GLN A 67 -25.93 -51.01 36.08
N PHE A 68 -25.83 -49.88 36.78
CA PHE A 68 -25.63 -49.86 38.23
C PHE A 68 -26.83 -50.45 38.99
N THR A 69 -28.04 -50.20 38.51
CA THR A 69 -29.27 -50.72 39.10
C THR A 69 -29.38 -52.23 38.90
N GLU A 70 -29.01 -52.73 37.72
CA GLU A 70 -28.96 -54.17 37.43
C GLU A 70 -27.89 -54.89 38.25
N PHE A 71 -26.70 -54.29 38.40
CA PHE A 71 -25.66 -54.79 39.29
C PHE A 71 -26.12 -54.85 40.75
N LYS A 72 -26.80 -53.81 41.23
CA LYS A 72 -27.35 -53.77 42.59
C LYS A 72 -28.42 -54.85 42.81
N LYS A 73 -29.28 -55.09 41.82
CA LYS A 73 -30.27 -56.16 41.87
C LYS A 73 -29.63 -57.55 41.93
N SER A 74 -28.61 -57.79 41.09
CA SER A 74 -27.81 -59.03 41.14
C SER A 74 -27.09 -59.22 42.48
N PHE A 75 -26.63 -58.12 43.09
CA PHE A 75 -26.00 -58.14 44.41
C PHE A 75 -27.01 -58.52 45.50
N ASP A 76 -28.19 -57.89 45.51
CA ASP A 76 -29.25 -58.14 46.48
C ASP A 76 -29.84 -59.57 46.32
N ASP A 77 -30.00 -60.06 45.09
CA ASP A 77 -30.46 -61.43 44.80
C ASP A 77 -29.42 -62.47 45.29
N SER A 78 -28.13 -62.18 45.14
CA SER A 78 -27.05 -63.05 45.65
C SER A 78 -26.98 -63.03 47.18
N LEU A 79 -27.23 -61.86 47.80
CA LEU A 79 -27.27 -61.69 49.24
C LEU A 79 -28.45 -62.46 49.86
N ASN A 80 -29.63 -62.41 49.22
CA ASN A 80 -30.82 -63.13 49.66
C ASN A 80 -30.67 -64.66 49.51
N LEU A 81 -29.93 -65.13 48.51
CA LEU A 81 -29.61 -66.55 48.35
C LEU A 81 -28.60 -67.06 49.39
N LEU A 82 -27.71 -66.19 49.87
CA LEU A 82 -26.74 -66.48 50.93
C LEU A 82 -27.37 -66.47 52.33
N LEU A 83 -28.41 -65.67 52.52
CA LEU A 83 -29.08 -65.48 53.81
C LEU A 83 -30.30 -66.39 54.03
N GLY A 84 -30.66 -67.23 53.05
CA GLY A 84 -31.69 -68.27 53.20
C GLY A 84 -33.10 -67.71 53.35
N ALA A 85 -33.92 -67.89 52.32
CA ALA A 85 -35.34 -67.61 52.43
C ALA A 85 -36.05 -68.64 53.34
N ASP A 86 -36.69 -68.10 54.38
CA ASP A 86 -37.96 -68.53 54.96
C ASP A 86 -37.98 -69.71 55.95
N ASN A 87 -38.08 -69.38 57.25
CA ASN A 87 -39.27 -69.56 58.10
C ASN A 87 -38.95 -69.96 59.55
N GLY A 88 -39.56 -69.22 60.48
CA GLY A 88 -40.14 -69.81 61.69
C GLY A 88 -39.22 -69.98 62.91
N ASP A 89 -39.32 -68.99 63.80
CA ASP A 89 -39.41 -69.15 65.26
C ASP A 89 -38.16 -69.56 66.09
N ALA A 90 -38.14 -68.95 67.28
CA ALA A 90 -37.34 -69.29 68.45
C ALA A 90 -35.79 -69.12 68.41
N SER A 91 -35.35 -68.06 69.09
CA SER A 91 -34.21 -68.01 70.02
C SER A 91 -33.27 -69.22 70.08
N THR A 92 -32.00 -69.04 69.68
CA THR A 92 -30.77 -69.28 70.48
C THR A 92 -29.51 -69.09 69.62
N GLU A 93 -28.45 -68.59 70.25
CA GLU A 93 -27.03 -68.77 69.92
C GLU A 93 -26.53 -68.25 68.55
N LYS A 94 -26.00 -67.01 68.58
CA LYS A 94 -24.99 -66.54 67.64
C LYS A 94 -23.65 -67.18 68.01
N ASP A 95 -23.24 -68.21 67.27
CA ASP A 95 -21.85 -68.68 67.22
C ASP A 95 -21.41 -68.85 65.75
N GLY A 96 -20.33 -68.15 65.40
CA GLY A 96 -19.37 -68.50 64.35
C GLY A 96 -19.82 -68.50 62.88
N LEU A 97 -19.78 -67.34 62.22
CA LEU A 97 -19.57 -67.24 60.77
C LEU A 97 -18.48 -66.18 60.53
N ASP A 98 -17.33 -66.60 59.98
CA ASP A 98 -16.19 -65.73 59.66
C ASP A 98 -16.50 -64.93 58.40
N ASP A 99 -16.76 -63.63 58.55
CA ASP A 99 -17.11 -62.70 57.46
C ASP A 99 -16.09 -62.73 56.30
N ALA A 100 -14.85 -63.14 56.56
CA ALA A 100 -13.80 -63.26 55.55
C ALA A 100 -14.06 -64.40 54.54
N GLU A 101 -14.67 -65.51 54.96
CA GLU A 101 -14.90 -66.68 54.10
C GLU A 101 -16.14 -66.47 53.20
N ILE A 102 -17.15 -65.74 53.68
CA ILE A 102 -18.33 -65.33 52.90
C ILE A 102 -17.94 -64.40 51.76
N VAL A 103 -17.11 -63.39 52.06
CA VAL A 103 -16.59 -62.44 51.06
C VAL A 103 -15.75 -63.16 50.01
N LYS A 104 -14.95 -64.14 50.42
CA LYS A 104 -14.13 -64.94 49.49
C LYS A 104 -14.99 -65.79 48.55
N GLN A 105 -16.01 -66.49 49.06
CA GLN A 105 -16.92 -67.29 48.24
C GLN A 105 -17.78 -66.43 47.29
N PHE A 106 -18.11 -65.19 47.69
CA PHE A 106 -18.80 -64.22 46.84
C PHE A 106 -17.92 -63.79 45.65
N PHE A 107 -16.66 -63.40 45.90
CA PHE A 107 -15.75 -62.99 44.83
C PHE A 107 -15.35 -64.14 43.90
N GLU A 108 -15.22 -65.38 44.40
CA GLU A 108 -14.97 -66.56 43.56
C GLU A 108 -16.15 -66.86 42.62
N ARG A 109 -17.41 -66.63 43.03
CA ARG A 109 -18.60 -66.80 42.16
C ARG A 109 -18.75 -65.68 41.12
N VAL A 110 -18.42 -64.44 41.48
CA VAL A 110 -18.46 -63.29 40.56
C VAL A 110 -17.42 -63.44 39.42
N GLU A 111 -16.25 -64.00 39.71
CA GLU A 111 -15.24 -64.34 38.69
C GLU A 111 -15.67 -65.53 37.80
N GLN A 112 -16.37 -66.53 38.34
CA GLN A 112 -16.93 -67.62 37.53
C GLN A 112 -18.04 -67.16 36.56
N GLN A 113 -18.87 -66.18 36.93
CA GLN A 113 -19.92 -65.64 36.05
C GLN A 113 -19.39 -64.74 34.92
N LYS A 114 -18.24 -64.08 35.09
CA LYS A 114 -17.56 -63.37 33.97
C LYS A 114 -17.20 -64.28 32.80
N SER A 115 -17.09 -65.59 33.03
CA SER A 115 -16.71 -66.56 32.01
C SER A 115 -17.87 -67.02 31.10
N GLN A 116 -19.13 -66.66 31.40
CA GLN A 116 -20.30 -67.14 30.65
C GLN A 116 -21.02 -66.10 29.77
N THR A 117 -20.73 -64.81 29.87
CA THR A 117 -21.40 -63.79 29.04
C THR A 117 -20.42 -63.20 28.02
N SER A 118 -20.21 -63.94 26.93
CA SER A 118 -19.61 -63.44 25.70
C SER A 118 -20.70 -63.11 24.68
N LEU A 119 -20.43 -62.11 23.82
CA LEU A 119 -20.95 -61.92 22.45
C LEU A 119 -22.37 -61.25 22.37
N VAL A 120 -22.72 -60.27 21.51
CA VAL A 120 -22.23 -59.77 20.20
C VAL A 120 -22.76 -58.34 19.92
N VAL A 121 -22.02 -57.58 19.10
CA VAL A 121 -22.30 -56.32 18.39
C VAL A 121 -23.32 -56.48 17.24
N ALA A 122 -24.29 -55.57 17.03
CA ALA A 122 -24.59 -54.97 15.69
C ALA A 122 -25.88 -54.13 15.61
N VAL A 123 -25.72 -53.03 14.88
CA VAL A 123 -26.65 -52.07 14.25
C VAL A 123 -27.80 -52.70 13.45
N THR A 124 -29.02 -52.13 13.46
CA THR A 124 -29.84 -51.83 12.25
C THR A 124 -31.09 -50.96 12.53
N ASN A 125 -31.46 -50.21 11.50
CA ASN A 125 -32.48 -49.16 11.34
C ASN A 125 -33.97 -49.56 11.42
N THR A 126 -34.79 -48.49 11.45
CA THR A 126 -36.09 -48.23 10.75
C THR A 126 -37.43 -48.60 11.40
N GLU A 127 -38.19 -47.52 11.65
CA GLU A 127 -39.59 -47.25 11.28
C GLU A 127 -40.79 -47.97 11.94
N ASN A 128 -41.63 -47.10 12.53
CA ASN A 128 -43.09 -46.98 12.40
C ASN A 128 -44.08 -47.85 13.21
N SER A 129 -45.03 -47.10 13.78
CA SER A 129 -46.47 -47.38 13.91
C SER A 129 -47.00 -48.16 15.12
N GLN A 130 -47.64 -47.38 16.00
CA GLN A 130 -48.98 -47.53 16.60
C GLN A 130 -49.51 -48.94 16.93
N ILE A 131 -50.05 -49.11 18.15
CA ILE A 131 -51.48 -49.46 18.44
C ILE A 131 -51.64 -49.97 19.90
N THR A 132 -52.38 -49.19 20.71
CA THR A 132 -53.35 -49.52 21.80
C THR A 132 -52.98 -50.46 22.97
N VAL A 133 -53.57 -50.45 24.17
CA VAL A 133 -54.57 -49.68 24.96
C VAL A 133 -54.54 -50.34 26.35
N ASN A 134 -54.71 -49.58 27.45
CA ASN A 134 -55.65 -49.91 28.55
C ASN A 134 -55.53 -48.87 29.68
N GLU A 135 -56.61 -48.11 29.87
CA GLU A 135 -56.95 -47.36 31.09
C GLU A 135 -57.32 -48.33 32.25
N PRO A 136 -57.55 -47.84 33.49
CA PRO A 136 -58.90 -47.32 33.80
C PRO A 136 -58.94 -45.95 34.51
N GLU A 137 -59.86 -45.13 33.99
CA GLU A 137 -61.01 -44.51 34.68
C GLU A 137 -60.85 -43.84 36.06
N SER A 138 -61.19 -42.54 36.13
CA SER A 138 -62.51 -42.12 36.63
C SER A 138 -62.78 -40.61 36.42
N GLU A 139 -63.79 -40.33 35.58
CA GLU A 139 -64.85 -39.29 35.61
C GLU A 139 -64.49 -37.80 35.85
N VAL A 140 -64.52 -36.89 34.87
CA VAL A 140 -65.63 -36.33 34.02
C VAL A 140 -66.34 -35.12 34.66
N ASP A 141 -66.17 -33.93 34.06
CA ASP A 141 -67.24 -33.01 33.54
C ASP A 141 -66.58 -31.78 32.84
N VAL A 142 -66.22 -31.85 31.56
CA VAL A 142 -66.91 -31.35 30.34
C VAL A 142 -67.47 -29.91 30.41
N THR A 143 -66.75 -28.95 29.79
CA THR A 143 -67.22 -28.20 28.60
C THR A 143 -66.06 -27.46 27.92
N GLU A 144 -65.95 -27.70 26.60
CA GLU A 144 -65.29 -26.97 25.48
C GLU A 144 -64.94 -25.48 25.74
N SER A 145 -63.88 -24.83 25.23
CA SER A 145 -63.10 -24.98 23.97
C SER A 145 -61.92 -23.98 23.94
N GLN A 146 -60.86 -24.33 23.18
CA GLN A 146 -59.86 -23.47 22.51
C GLN A 146 -58.68 -22.79 23.26
N GLU A 147 -57.47 -23.26 22.90
CA GLU A 147 -56.21 -22.55 22.57
C GLU A 147 -55.69 -21.40 23.46
N GLU A 148 -54.55 -21.63 24.13
CA GLU A 148 -53.26 -20.91 23.97
C GLU A 148 -52.35 -21.14 25.19
N ASN A 149 -51.26 -21.89 24.99
CA ASN A 149 -50.21 -22.10 25.99
C ASN A 149 -49.34 -20.85 26.13
N ASN A 150 -49.50 -20.14 27.24
CA ASN A 150 -48.71 -18.98 27.63
C ASN A 150 -47.97 -19.26 28.95
N THR A 151 -46.82 -19.94 28.90
CA THR A 151 -45.92 -20.02 30.07
C THR A 151 -44.88 -18.92 29.98
N LYS A 152 -45.20 -17.78 30.60
CA LYS A 152 -44.30 -16.65 30.86
C LYS A 152 -43.13 -17.09 31.74
N PHE A 153 -41.90 -16.66 31.42
CA PHE A 153 -40.75 -16.67 32.33
C PHE A 153 -41.15 -16.07 33.69
N THR A 154 -40.75 -16.73 34.78
CA THR A 154 -41.09 -16.25 36.12
C THR A 154 -40.26 -15.01 36.46
N ASN A 155 -40.84 -14.10 37.24
CA ASN A 155 -40.18 -12.87 37.70
C ASN A 155 -38.84 -13.16 38.43
N LEU A 156 -38.72 -14.35 39.02
CA LEU A 156 -37.51 -14.84 39.68
C LEU A 156 -36.37 -15.12 38.68
N GLU A 157 -36.67 -15.70 37.52
CA GLU A 157 -35.68 -15.97 36.46
C GLU A 157 -35.16 -14.67 35.83
N PHE A 158 -36.04 -13.68 35.61
CA PHE A 158 -35.64 -12.35 35.12
C PHE A 158 -34.81 -11.58 36.16
N GLN A 159 -35.13 -11.72 37.45
CA GLN A 159 -34.34 -11.12 38.53
C GLN A 159 -32.99 -11.81 38.70
N LEU A 160 -32.92 -13.14 38.58
CA LEU A 160 -31.67 -13.91 38.60
C LEU A 160 -30.76 -13.56 37.43
N GLU A 161 -31.29 -13.51 36.20
CA GLU A 161 -30.54 -13.06 35.01
C GLU A 161 -30.04 -11.62 35.15
N ARG A 162 -30.85 -10.71 35.70
CA ARG A 162 -30.47 -9.32 35.92
C ARG A 162 -29.47 -9.14 37.06
N ILE A 163 -29.55 -9.98 38.10
CA ILE A 163 -28.55 -10.04 39.19
C ILE A 163 -27.26 -10.64 38.66
N ILE A 164 -27.29 -11.72 37.87
CA ILE A 164 -26.11 -12.31 37.24
C ILE A 164 -25.46 -11.32 36.25
N TRP A 165 -26.25 -10.56 35.49
CA TRP A 165 -25.76 -9.49 34.62
C TRP A 165 -25.15 -8.32 35.42
N LEU A 166 -25.78 -7.89 36.53
CA LEU A 166 -25.24 -6.85 37.41
C LEU A 166 -23.99 -7.32 38.14
N VAL A 167 -23.95 -8.57 38.61
CA VAL A 167 -22.80 -9.24 39.26
C VAL A 167 -21.67 -9.38 38.25
N ASN A 168 -21.90 -9.89 37.05
CA ASN A 168 -20.87 -9.96 36.00
C ASN A 168 -20.35 -8.57 35.61
N ARG A 169 -21.19 -7.53 35.65
CA ARG A 169 -20.78 -6.14 35.41
C ARG A 169 -20.06 -5.47 36.59
N THR A 170 -20.35 -5.88 37.83
CA THR A 170 -19.69 -5.37 39.05
C THR A 170 -18.43 -6.16 39.43
N TYR A 171 -18.28 -7.41 38.98
CA TYR A 171 -17.02 -8.17 39.06
C TYR A 171 -16.11 -7.93 37.85
N ALA A 172 -16.63 -7.46 36.71
CA ALA A 172 -15.82 -6.96 35.60
C ALA A 172 -15.09 -5.63 35.90
N SER A 173 -15.32 -5.01 37.07
CA SER A 173 -14.56 -3.83 37.51
C SER A 173 -13.31 -4.16 38.35
N GLU A 174 -12.93 -5.43 38.51
CA GLU A 174 -11.68 -5.83 39.19
C GLU A 174 -10.86 -6.91 38.44
N LEU A 175 -11.05 -7.05 37.13
CA LEU A 175 -10.19 -7.85 36.25
C LEU A 175 -9.63 -6.95 35.15
N GLU A 176 -8.31 -7.00 34.93
CA GLU A 176 -7.69 -6.28 33.81
C GLU A 176 -8.41 -6.64 32.49
N PRO A 177 -8.69 -5.65 31.62
CA PRO A 177 -9.48 -5.86 30.43
C PRO A 177 -8.82 -6.92 29.54
N GLN A 178 -9.48 -8.08 29.41
CA GLN A 178 -9.12 -9.07 28.41
C GLN A 178 -9.38 -8.44 27.04
N ASP A 179 -8.28 -8.17 26.35
CA ASP A 179 -8.15 -7.39 25.12
C ASP A 179 -8.66 -8.22 23.92
N ILE A 180 -9.98 -8.37 23.78
CA ILE A 180 -10.57 -9.19 22.71
C ILE A 180 -10.34 -8.48 21.35
N PRO A 181 -9.65 -9.13 20.39
CA PRO A 181 -9.45 -8.58 19.05
C PRO A 181 -10.79 -8.30 18.36
N ILE A 182 -10.94 -7.10 17.79
CA ILE A 182 -12.07 -6.76 16.93
C ILE A 182 -11.80 -7.37 15.55
N ASP A 183 -12.70 -8.22 15.08
CA ASP A 183 -12.59 -8.77 13.73
C ASP A 183 -12.95 -7.72 12.66
N ALA A 184 -12.58 -8.00 11.40
CA ALA A 184 -12.79 -7.08 10.29
C ALA A 184 -14.27 -6.79 10.01
N ALA A 185 -15.18 -7.74 10.24
CA ALA A 185 -16.60 -7.56 9.96
C ALA A 185 -17.24 -6.62 10.99
N GLU A 186 -16.92 -6.80 12.27
CA GLU A 186 -17.39 -5.95 13.35
C GLU A 186 -16.81 -4.54 13.24
N PHE A 187 -15.52 -4.42 12.92
CA PHE A 187 -14.89 -3.13 12.66
C PHE A 187 -15.61 -2.38 11.53
N LEU A 188 -15.83 -3.03 10.38
CA LEU A 188 -16.47 -2.40 9.24
C LEU A 188 -17.92 -2.03 9.53
N ARG A 189 -18.68 -2.89 10.22
CA ARG A 189 -20.06 -2.60 10.64
C ARG A 189 -20.14 -1.33 11.50
N ARG A 190 -19.24 -1.18 12.47
CA ARG A 190 -19.13 0.03 13.31
C ARG A 190 -18.74 1.26 12.49
N TYR A 191 -17.75 1.13 11.62
CA TYR A 191 -17.30 2.21 10.75
C TYR A 191 -18.40 2.68 9.78
N GLU A 192 -19.13 1.74 9.17
CA GLU A 192 -20.28 2.01 8.29
C GLU A 192 -21.46 2.62 9.04
N ALA A 193 -21.64 2.29 10.33
CA ALA A 193 -22.63 2.92 11.20
C ALA A 193 -22.27 4.37 11.61
N GLY A 194 -21.13 4.89 11.16
CA GLY A 194 -20.69 6.27 11.41
C GLY A 194 -19.69 6.40 12.57
N GLU A 195 -19.30 5.30 13.21
CA GLU A 195 -18.25 5.34 14.22
C GLU A 195 -16.91 5.68 13.58
N ARG A 196 -16.16 6.61 14.19
CA ARG A 196 -14.83 7.02 13.73
C ARG A 196 -13.77 6.88 14.82
N ASP A 197 -14.16 6.65 16.06
CA ASP A 197 -13.24 6.50 17.18
C ASP A 197 -13.00 5.03 17.50
N PHE A 198 -11.83 4.55 17.10
CA PHE A 198 -11.28 3.23 17.38
C PHE A 198 -9.99 3.35 18.18
N SER A 199 -9.89 4.38 19.02
CA SER A 199 -8.75 4.55 19.92
C SER A 199 -8.65 3.37 20.88
N ASN A 200 -7.41 2.97 21.21
CA ASN A 200 -7.09 1.84 22.11
C ASN A 200 -7.63 0.47 21.68
N CYS A 201 -8.17 0.34 20.46
CA CYS A 201 -8.75 -0.92 20.01
C CYS A 201 -7.66 -1.96 19.69
N HIS A 202 -7.95 -3.22 20.01
CA HIS A 202 -7.14 -4.36 19.61
C HIS A 202 -7.52 -4.81 18.20
N LEU A 203 -6.68 -4.46 17.22
CA LEU A 203 -6.88 -4.68 15.78
C LEU A 203 -5.72 -5.50 15.19
N ALA A 204 -5.04 -6.30 16.01
CA ALA A 204 -3.88 -7.07 15.57
C ALA A 204 -4.29 -8.09 14.49
N GLY A 205 -3.53 -8.13 13.39
CA GLY A 205 -3.78 -9.04 12.27
C GLY A 205 -5.03 -8.72 11.44
N ILE A 206 -5.76 -7.62 11.71
CA ILE A 206 -6.97 -7.28 10.97
C ILE A 206 -6.67 -7.05 9.49
N ASN A 207 -7.59 -7.44 8.60
CA ASN A 207 -7.49 -7.16 7.17
C ASN A 207 -8.47 -6.07 6.76
N LEU A 208 -7.95 -4.88 6.47
CA LEU A 208 -8.69 -3.73 5.98
C LEU A 208 -8.18 -3.26 4.61
N SER A 209 -7.47 -4.11 3.86
CA SER A 209 -6.84 -3.72 2.60
C SER A 209 -7.83 -3.06 1.62
N GLY A 210 -7.42 -1.94 1.01
CA GLY A 210 -8.19 -1.21 0.00
C GLY A 210 -9.42 -0.46 0.53
N LYS A 211 -9.62 -0.41 1.85
CA LYS A 211 -10.75 0.30 2.46
C LYS A 211 -10.49 1.79 2.61
N ASP A 212 -11.57 2.57 2.51
CA ASP A 212 -11.54 3.99 2.84
C ASP A 212 -11.86 4.16 4.33
N LEU A 213 -10.85 4.57 5.07
CA LEU A 213 -10.84 4.83 6.50
C LEU A 213 -10.54 6.31 6.77
N SER A 214 -10.94 7.21 5.85
CA SER A 214 -10.75 8.64 6.01
C SER A 214 -11.33 9.14 7.33
N HIS A 215 -10.62 10.08 7.98
CA HIS A 215 -11.00 10.71 9.24
C HIS A 215 -11.12 9.76 10.45
N ILE A 216 -10.58 8.53 10.36
CA ILE A 216 -10.60 7.60 11.48
C ILE A 216 -9.64 8.03 12.60
N ASN A 217 -10.03 7.80 13.85
CA ASN A 217 -9.16 7.89 15.01
C ASN A 217 -8.75 6.48 15.46
N LEU A 218 -7.47 6.15 15.29
CA LEU A 218 -6.80 4.91 15.70
C LEU A 218 -5.71 5.21 16.75
N THR A 219 -5.86 6.29 17.52
CA THR A 219 -4.91 6.65 18.58
C THR A 219 -4.69 5.47 19.52
N GLN A 220 -3.43 5.10 19.78
CA GLN A 220 -3.06 3.98 20.67
C GLN A 220 -3.64 2.60 20.27
N ALA A 221 -4.20 2.45 19.06
CA ALA A 221 -4.70 1.16 18.61
C ALA A 221 -3.56 0.16 18.36
N ASN A 222 -3.81 -1.11 18.65
CA ASN A 222 -2.89 -2.20 18.35
C ASN A 222 -3.18 -2.78 16.97
N LEU A 223 -2.41 -2.38 15.96
CA LEU A 223 -2.51 -2.81 14.56
C LEU A 223 -1.35 -3.75 14.17
N LYS A 224 -0.76 -4.45 15.15
CA LYS A 224 0.38 -5.34 14.90
C LYS A 224 0.01 -6.41 13.87
N GLY A 225 0.78 -6.49 12.78
CA GLY A 225 0.55 -7.45 11.70
C GLY A 225 -0.72 -7.21 10.88
N ALA A 226 -1.40 -6.06 11.03
CA ALA A 226 -2.59 -5.73 10.24
C ALA A 226 -2.25 -5.57 8.75
N ASN A 227 -3.19 -5.93 7.87
CA ASN A 227 -3.14 -5.62 6.45
C ASN A 227 -3.98 -4.37 6.16
N LEU A 228 -3.29 -3.25 5.99
CA LEU A 228 -3.81 -1.93 5.60
C LEU A 228 -3.39 -1.55 4.18
N SER A 229 -2.95 -2.52 3.36
CA SER A 229 -2.43 -2.24 2.02
C SER A 229 -3.48 -1.54 1.15
N GLY A 230 -3.07 -0.46 0.47
CA GLY A 230 -3.96 0.33 -0.39
C GLY A 230 -5.10 1.06 0.32
N THR A 231 -5.12 1.10 1.65
CA THR A 231 -6.14 1.86 2.40
C THR A 231 -6.00 3.37 2.19
N ASN A 232 -7.12 4.08 2.30
CA ASN A 232 -7.10 5.53 2.40
C ASN A 232 -7.40 5.94 3.84
N ILE A 233 -6.42 6.48 4.55
CA ILE A 233 -6.59 6.95 5.94
C ILE A 233 -6.45 8.49 5.95
N PHE A 234 -6.90 9.16 4.89
CA PHE A 234 -6.78 10.62 4.76
C PHE A 234 -7.29 11.35 6.00
N SER A 235 -6.49 12.27 6.53
CA SER A 235 -6.79 13.04 7.75
C SER A 235 -7.22 12.19 8.96
N GLY A 236 -6.76 10.94 9.05
CA GLY A 236 -6.90 10.10 10.23
C GLY A 236 -5.87 10.41 11.32
N ASN A 237 -6.05 9.81 12.50
CA ASN A 237 -5.15 9.94 13.63
C ASN A 237 -4.63 8.57 14.05
N LEU A 238 -3.33 8.32 13.91
CA LEU A 238 -2.63 7.09 14.28
C LEU A 238 -1.57 7.35 15.37
N ASN A 239 -1.72 8.43 16.14
CA ASN A 239 -0.75 8.77 17.18
C ASN A 239 -0.59 7.61 18.18
N ALA A 240 0.66 7.26 18.49
CA ALA A 240 1.02 6.15 19.38
C ALA A 240 0.41 4.78 19.01
N ALA A 241 -0.09 4.59 17.78
CA ALA A 241 -0.57 3.30 17.31
C ALA A 241 0.59 2.31 17.10
N ASN A 242 0.34 1.02 17.35
CA ASN A 242 1.32 -0.04 17.13
C ASN A 242 1.08 -0.73 15.78
N LEU A 243 1.86 -0.40 14.77
CA LEU A 243 1.83 -0.99 13.41
C LEU A 243 3.02 -1.94 13.15
N GLN A 244 3.60 -2.53 14.20
CA GLN A 244 4.72 -3.45 14.04
C GLN A 244 4.34 -4.62 13.12
N ASN A 245 5.20 -4.93 12.14
CA ASN A 245 4.97 -5.95 11.10
C ASN A 245 3.69 -5.75 10.24
N ALA A 246 3.03 -4.59 10.28
CA ALA A 246 1.86 -4.34 9.45
C ALA A 246 2.24 -4.17 7.98
N ASP A 247 1.33 -4.56 7.07
CA ASP A 247 1.42 -4.19 5.66
C ASP A 247 0.55 -2.96 5.40
N ILE A 248 1.20 -1.81 5.21
CA ILE A 248 0.56 -0.54 4.87
C ILE A 248 1.02 -0.06 3.48
N SER A 249 1.47 -1.00 2.63
CA SER A 249 1.97 -0.70 1.30
C SER A 249 0.88 -0.07 0.44
N LYS A 250 1.25 0.89 -0.41
CA LYS A 250 0.34 1.63 -1.31
C LYS A 250 -0.79 2.41 -0.61
N ALA A 251 -0.82 2.46 0.72
CA ALA A 251 -1.82 3.24 1.44
C ALA A 251 -1.60 4.74 1.25
N SER A 252 -2.66 5.53 1.41
CA SER A 252 -2.63 6.99 1.44
C SER A 252 -2.86 7.48 2.86
N LEU A 253 -1.83 8.09 3.43
CA LEU A 253 -1.83 8.66 4.79
C LEU A 253 -1.81 10.20 4.75
N ASN A 254 -2.18 10.82 3.63
CA ASN A 254 -2.09 12.27 3.48
C ASN A 254 -2.83 13.01 4.60
N GLY A 255 -2.14 13.95 5.26
CA GLY A 255 -2.69 14.73 6.37
C GLY A 255 -2.96 13.96 7.67
N THR A 256 -2.48 12.71 7.82
CA THR A 256 -2.62 11.98 9.08
C THR A 256 -1.65 12.45 10.16
N THR A 257 -2.05 12.34 11.42
CA THR A 257 -1.13 12.48 12.55
C THR A 257 -0.58 11.12 12.97
N LEU A 258 0.74 11.02 13.12
CA LEU A 258 1.46 9.76 13.31
C LEU A 258 2.52 9.84 14.42
N SER A 259 2.46 10.86 15.28
CA SER A 259 3.46 11.08 16.31
C SER A 259 3.56 9.87 17.24
N GLN A 260 4.79 9.43 17.53
CA GLN A 260 5.09 8.28 18.41
C GLN A 260 4.53 6.93 17.93
N ALA A 261 4.02 6.81 16.70
CA ALA A 261 3.60 5.53 16.15
C ALA A 261 4.78 4.56 15.96
N ASN A 262 4.52 3.25 16.05
CA ASN A 262 5.52 2.20 15.87
C ASN A 262 5.30 1.45 14.54
N PHE A 263 6.21 1.63 13.59
CA PHE A 263 6.23 0.95 12.28
C PHE A 263 7.41 -0.03 12.15
N ASP A 264 7.95 -0.53 13.26
CA ASP A 264 9.08 -1.46 13.21
C ASP A 264 8.72 -2.69 12.36
N HIS A 265 9.59 -3.00 11.39
CA HIS A 265 9.43 -4.09 10.41
C HIS A 265 8.19 -3.99 9.51
N ALA A 266 7.49 -2.85 9.50
CA ALA A 266 6.32 -2.67 8.65
C ALA A 266 6.71 -2.56 7.17
N ASN A 267 5.78 -2.94 6.29
CA ASN A 267 5.89 -2.74 4.86
C ASN A 267 5.17 -1.45 4.45
N LEU A 268 5.93 -0.40 4.14
CA LEU A 268 5.44 0.89 3.66
C LEU A 268 5.79 1.10 2.17
N HIS A 269 5.98 0.01 1.42
CA HIS A 269 6.30 0.05 0.01
C HIS A 269 5.26 0.87 -0.79
N HIS A 270 5.72 1.86 -1.57
CA HIS A 270 4.85 2.77 -2.33
C HIS A 270 3.78 3.51 -1.51
N ILE A 271 3.99 3.71 -0.21
CA ILE A 271 3.07 4.51 0.61
C ILE A 271 3.08 5.99 0.15
N LYS A 272 1.94 6.66 0.30
CA LYS A 272 1.81 8.09 0.00
C LYS A 272 1.67 8.89 1.29
N LEU A 273 2.68 9.72 1.56
CA LEU A 273 2.78 10.57 2.74
C LEU A 273 2.99 12.01 2.27
N SER A 274 2.00 12.87 2.50
CA SER A 274 2.09 14.29 2.16
C SER A 274 1.69 15.17 3.34
N HIS A 275 2.54 16.14 3.67
CA HIS A 275 2.31 17.13 4.73
C HIS A 275 2.09 16.52 6.12
N ILE A 276 3.01 15.65 6.54
CA ILE A 276 2.90 14.86 7.78
C ILE A 276 4.12 15.10 8.66
N THR A 277 3.87 15.14 9.97
CA THR A 277 4.93 15.12 10.98
C THR A 277 5.08 13.70 11.54
N LEU A 278 6.25 13.11 11.35
CA LEU A 278 6.65 11.79 11.88
C LEU A 278 7.65 11.97 13.03
N GLU A 279 7.34 12.87 13.96
CA GLU A 279 8.20 13.15 15.11
C GLU A 279 8.19 11.95 16.08
N ASN A 280 9.39 11.52 16.49
CA ASN A 280 9.59 10.41 17.43
C ASN A 280 8.95 9.07 17.01
N VAL A 281 8.77 8.85 15.70
CA VAL A 281 8.28 7.60 15.13
C VAL A 281 9.39 6.56 15.05
N THR A 282 9.06 5.28 15.25
CA THR A 282 10.00 4.17 14.99
C THR A 282 9.66 3.47 13.68
N LEU A 283 10.66 3.34 12.81
CA LEU A 283 10.60 2.73 11.47
C LEU A 283 11.74 1.71 11.32
N ARG A 284 12.11 1.03 12.41
CA ARG A 284 13.29 0.16 12.42
C ARG A 284 13.09 -1.01 11.48
N LYS A 285 14.03 -1.23 10.56
CA LYS A 285 13.93 -2.28 9.53
C LYS A 285 12.64 -2.22 8.69
N ALA A 286 11.99 -1.07 8.64
CA ALA A 286 10.81 -0.88 7.82
C ALA A 286 11.19 -0.81 6.33
N ASN A 287 10.30 -1.26 5.46
CA ASN A 287 10.51 -1.16 4.01
C ASN A 287 9.78 0.08 3.46
N LEU A 288 10.50 1.14 3.11
CA LEU A 288 9.94 2.35 2.50
C LEU A 288 10.24 2.43 0.99
N PHE A 289 10.70 1.36 0.34
CA PHE A 289 11.02 1.40 -1.09
C PHE A 289 9.86 2.01 -1.91
N GLY A 290 10.17 2.96 -2.80
CA GLY A 290 9.18 3.60 -3.65
C GLY A 290 8.14 4.48 -2.96
N ALA A 291 8.26 4.76 -1.65
CA ALA A 291 7.40 5.68 -0.92
C ALA A 291 7.47 7.12 -1.46
N GLU A 292 6.33 7.81 -1.46
CA GLU A 292 6.22 9.23 -1.82
C GLU A 292 6.20 10.07 -0.54
N LEU A 293 7.32 10.74 -0.21
CA LEU A 293 7.51 11.51 1.01
C LEU A 293 7.51 13.02 0.74
N ASN A 294 6.35 13.61 0.43
CA ASN A 294 6.25 15.02 0.09
C ASN A 294 6.03 15.89 1.34
N ASN A 295 6.96 16.80 1.65
CA ASN A 295 6.85 17.70 2.81
C ASN A 295 6.64 16.94 4.14
N VAL A 296 7.40 15.86 4.34
CA VAL A 296 7.36 15.06 5.57
C VAL A 296 8.49 15.48 6.51
N ASN A 297 8.20 15.64 7.81
CA ASN A 297 9.22 15.88 8.83
C ASN A 297 9.56 14.57 9.54
N LEU A 298 10.81 14.10 9.42
CA LEU A 298 11.35 12.89 10.05
C LEU A 298 12.40 13.21 11.12
N ASN A 299 12.38 14.43 11.68
CA ASN A 299 13.27 14.83 12.77
C ASN A 299 13.16 13.86 13.96
N GLY A 300 14.31 13.38 14.42
CA GLY A 300 14.41 12.44 15.55
C GLY A 300 13.85 11.04 15.29
N ALA A 301 13.36 10.72 14.08
CA ALA A 301 12.80 9.41 13.78
C ALA A 301 13.85 8.29 13.85
N ASN A 302 13.44 7.09 14.27
CA ASN A 302 14.31 5.92 14.32
C ASN A 302 14.13 5.05 13.07
N LEU A 303 14.99 5.27 12.08
CA LEU A 303 15.03 4.58 10.77
C LEU A 303 16.14 3.50 10.73
N SER A 304 16.60 3.00 11.88
CA SER A 304 17.72 2.07 11.92
C SER A 304 17.41 0.78 11.14
N GLY A 305 18.29 0.41 10.20
CA GLY A 305 18.12 -0.74 9.32
C GLY A 305 16.99 -0.60 8.27
N ALA A 306 16.34 0.56 8.15
CA ALA A 306 15.24 0.74 7.20
C ALA A 306 15.74 0.71 5.74
N ASN A 307 14.88 0.25 4.83
CA ASN A 307 15.13 0.33 3.40
C ASN A 307 14.56 1.63 2.83
N LEU A 308 15.45 2.58 2.55
CA LEU A 308 15.18 3.89 1.95
C LEU A 308 15.77 4.00 0.53
N SER A 309 16.13 2.86 -0.07
CA SER A 309 16.81 2.85 -1.37
C SER A 309 15.94 3.47 -2.47
N SER A 310 16.58 4.23 -3.36
CA SER A 310 15.98 4.94 -4.49
C SER A 310 14.91 5.97 -4.11
N LEU A 311 14.78 6.33 -2.82
CA LEU A 311 13.80 7.32 -2.39
C LEU A 311 14.19 8.74 -2.77
N ASN A 312 13.16 9.54 -3.06
CA ASN A 312 13.31 10.98 -3.16
C ASN A 312 13.21 11.62 -1.77
N LEU A 313 14.36 11.92 -1.16
CA LEU A 313 14.47 12.56 0.16
C LEU A 313 14.79 14.06 0.05
N ARG A 314 14.73 14.61 -1.17
CA ARG A 314 15.10 15.98 -1.47
C ARG A 314 14.40 16.97 -0.54
N LYS A 315 15.17 17.87 0.08
CA LYS A 315 14.70 18.92 1.01
C LYS A 315 14.02 18.41 2.30
N LEU A 316 14.07 17.13 2.62
CA LEU A 316 13.47 16.63 3.85
C LEU A 316 14.30 17.00 5.07
N ASN A 317 13.63 17.08 6.22
CA ASN A 317 14.28 17.23 7.51
C ASN A 317 14.40 15.86 8.20
N LEU A 318 15.64 15.40 8.33
CA LEU A 318 16.08 14.17 9.00
C LEU A 318 17.05 14.49 10.14
N SER A 319 17.07 15.72 10.66
CA SER A 319 17.99 16.08 11.72
C SER A 319 17.74 15.25 12.99
N GLY A 320 18.81 14.81 13.65
CA GLY A 320 18.76 13.93 14.81
C GLY A 320 18.20 12.52 14.56
N ALA A 321 17.85 12.15 13.33
CA ALA A 321 17.30 10.83 13.03
C ALA A 321 18.35 9.72 13.21
N ASN A 322 17.91 8.53 13.63
CA ASN A 322 18.78 7.35 13.66
C ASN A 322 18.66 6.57 12.35
N LEU A 323 19.65 6.68 11.48
CA LEU A 323 19.77 5.99 10.18
C LEU A 323 20.82 4.87 10.21
N SER A 324 21.23 4.41 11.39
CA SER A 324 22.27 3.37 11.51
C SER A 324 21.88 2.10 10.76
N ASN A 325 22.80 1.58 9.93
CA ASN A 325 22.60 0.43 9.05
C ASN A 325 21.43 0.57 8.03
N ALA A 326 20.89 1.78 7.82
CA ALA A 326 19.85 1.99 6.83
C ALA A 326 20.41 1.86 5.40
N ASN A 327 19.56 1.40 4.47
CA ASN A 327 19.90 1.37 3.05
C ASN A 327 19.41 2.63 2.35
N LEU A 328 20.32 3.53 1.96
CA LEU A 328 20.09 4.77 1.23
C LEU A 328 20.63 4.68 -0.21
N GLN A 329 20.87 3.47 -0.73
CA GLN A 329 21.43 3.28 -2.07
C GLN A 329 20.56 3.97 -3.13
N ASN A 330 21.17 4.70 -4.07
CA ASN A 330 20.48 5.51 -5.09
C ASN A 330 19.52 6.60 -4.55
N ALA A 331 19.52 6.91 -3.26
CA ALA A 331 18.60 7.90 -2.71
C ALA A 331 18.94 9.32 -3.19
N ASN A 332 17.91 10.15 -3.40
CA ASN A 332 18.07 11.57 -3.71
C ASN A 332 18.10 12.38 -2.42
N LEU A 333 19.29 12.75 -1.95
CA LEU A 333 19.51 13.51 -0.72
C LEU A 333 19.69 15.01 -0.97
N LEU A 334 19.43 15.52 -2.18
CA LEU A 334 19.66 16.93 -2.51
C LEU A 334 18.97 17.86 -1.51
N GLN A 335 19.74 18.76 -0.88
CA GLN A 335 19.22 19.75 0.08
C GLN A 335 18.58 19.14 1.35
N THR A 336 18.85 17.88 1.66
CA THR A 336 18.32 17.21 2.87
C THR A 336 19.07 17.72 4.10
N ASN A 337 18.36 17.90 5.22
CA ASN A 337 18.99 18.17 6.50
C ASN A 337 19.20 16.86 7.29
N LEU A 338 20.44 16.40 7.41
CA LEU A 338 20.87 15.25 8.22
C LEU A 338 21.71 15.70 9.44
N GLU A 339 21.61 16.95 9.87
CA GLU A 339 22.35 17.47 11.02
C GLU A 339 22.12 16.60 12.28
N GLY A 340 23.20 16.11 12.90
CA GLY A 340 23.11 15.27 14.09
C GLY A 340 22.52 13.87 13.88
N ALA A 341 22.23 13.46 12.63
CA ALA A 341 21.74 12.12 12.35
C ALA A 341 22.83 11.05 12.56
N ASN A 342 22.43 9.86 13.03
CA ASN A 342 23.36 8.72 13.13
C ASN A 342 23.38 7.94 11.81
N LEU A 343 24.46 8.04 11.04
CA LEU A 343 24.67 7.35 9.76
C LEU A 343 25.62 6.13 9.86
N GLN A 344 25.92 5.64 11.07
CA GLN A 344 26.84 4.52 11.26
C GLN A 344 26.38 3.28 10.47
N GLY A 345 27.21 2.80 9.55
CA GLY A 345 26.94 1.62 8.73
C GLY A 345 25.84 1.81 7.68
N ALA A 346 25.35 3.04 7.46
CA ALA A 346 24.37 3.31 6.42
C ALA A 346 25.00 3.13 5.02
N ASN A 347 24.27 2.51 4.10
CA ASN A 347 24.71 2.36 2.72
C ASN A 347 24.25 3.55 1.87
N LEU A 348 25.16 4.45 1.49
CA LEU A 348 24.88 5.59 0.61
C LEU A 348 25.45 5.41 -0.80
N GLU A 349 25.79 4.17 -1.19
CA GLU A 349 26.30 3.89 -2.52
C GLU A 349 25.35 4.46 -3.58
N THR A 350 25.92 5.20 -4.53
CA THR A 350 25.21 5.89 -5.63
C THR A 350 24.12 6.88 -5.21
N ALA A 351 23.98 7.20 -3.92
CA ALA A 351 23.10 8.28 -3.47
C ALA A 351 23.62 9.63 -4.00
N ILE A 352 22.73 10.58 -4.25
CA ILE A 352 23.11 11.90 -4.77
C ILE A 352 22.89 12.99 -3.71
N TYR A 353 23.84 13.91 -3.58
CA TYR A 353 23.74 15.05 -2.67
C TYR A 353 24.37 16.31 -3.30
N ASN A 354 24.21 17.47 -2.69
CA ASN A 354 24.83 18.73 -3.13
C ASN A 354 25.31 19.56 -1.93
N ASP A 355 25.92 20.72 -2.20
CA ASP A 355 26.47 21.61 -1.17
C ASP A 355 25.44 22.12 -0.14
N ASN A 356 24.15 22.08 -0.48
CA ASN A 356 23.06 22.45 0.42
C ASN A 356 22.57 21.27 1.29
N THR A 357 23.13 20.08 1.10
CA THR A 357 22.83 18.89 1.91
C THR A 357 23.67 18.95 3.17
N ILE A 358 23.02 18.93 4.33
CA ILE A 358 23.69 19.09 5.62
C ILE A 358 23.94 17.70 6.18
N PHE A 359 25.19 17.27 6.26
CA PHE A 359 25.57 16.00 6.89
C PHE A 359 26.04 16.22 8.34
N PRO A 360 26.10 15.16 9.17
CA PRO A 360 26.80 15.21 10.46
C PRO A 360 28.26 15.65 10.27
N LYS A 361 28.80 16.40 11.25
CA LYS A 361 30.11 17.08 11.16
C LYS A 361 31.28 16.17 10.75
N ASP A 362 31.27 14.93 11.18
CA ASP A 362 32.36 13.97 10.97
C ASP A 362 32.05 12.95 9.85
N PHE A 363 30.97 13.15 9.11
CA PHE A 363 30.55 12.25 8.03
C PHE A 363 31.06 12.74 6.67
N ILE A 364 31.74 11.85 5.94
CA ILE A 364 32.27 12.12 4.60
C ILE A 364 31.44 11.34 3.56
N PRO A 365 30.51 11.98 2.83
CA PRO A 365 29.60 11.27 1.93
C PRO A 365 30.31 10.56 0.78
N THR A 366 31.40 11.13 0.27
CA THR A 366 32.17 10.56 -0.85
C THR A 366 32.82 9.22 -0.50
N GLU A 367 33.23 9.04 0.76
CA GLU A 367 33.79 7.76 1.23
C GLU A 367 32.71 6.68 1.36
N SER A 368 31.44 7.08 1.45
CA SER A 368 30.28 6.17 1.48
C SER A 368 29.73 5.84 0.09
N GLY A 369 30.42 6.24 -0.99
CA GLY A 369 30.01 5.97 -2.37
C GLY A 369 28.93 6.91 -2.92
N ALA A 370 28.61 8.00 -2.21
CA ALA A 370 27.65 8.99 -2.67
C ALA A 370 28.27 9.96 -3.69
N TYR A 371 27.46 10.41 -4.65
CA TYR A 371 27.84 11.35 -5.70
C TYR A 371 27.50 12.79 -5.31
N LEU A 372 28.53 13.64 -5.31
CA LEU A 372 28.36 15.08 -5.20
C LEU A 372 27.86 15.66 -6.53
N ILE A 373 26.70 16.30 -6.50
CA ILE A 373 26.08 17.03 -7.60
C ILE A 373 26.31 18.52 -7.37
N ALA A 374 27.41 19.03 -7.93
CA ALA A 374 27.83 20.41 -7.80
C ALA A 374 28.59 20.88 -9.06
N PRO A 375 28.82 22.19 -9.23
CA PRO A 375 29.69 22.70 -10.30
C PRO A 375 31.09 22.08 -10.22
N GLY A 376 31.64 21.68 -11.37
CA GLY A 376 32.96 21.07 -11.46
C GLY A 376 33.08 19.67 -10.85
N ALA A 377 31.98 19.07 -10.37
CA ALA A 377 32.02 17.75 -9.75
C ALA A 377 32.55 16.66 -10.71
N SER A 378 33.33 15.72 -10.17
CA SER A 378 33.83 14.57 -10.91
C SER A 378 32.83 13.42 -10.83
N LEU A 379 32.04 13.27 -11.89
CA LEU A 379 30.97 12.28 -12.06
C LEU A 379 31.26 11.32 -13.23
N ALA A 380 32.53 11.14 -13.58
CA ALA A 380 32.92 10.27 -14.68
C ALA A 380 32.57 8.82 -14.34
N ASN A 381 31.94 8.10 -15.28
CA ASN A 381 31.38 6.76 -15.06
C ASN A 381 30.25 6.72 -14.00
N ALA A 382 29.72 7.89 -13.63
CA ALA A 382 28.50 8.11 -12.85
C ALA A 382 27.36 7.14 -13.21
N ASN A 383 26.76 6.38 -12.28
CA ASN A 383 25.43 5.80 -12.54
C ASN A 383 24.34 6.69 -11.96
N LEU A 384 23.73 7.50 -12.82
CA LEU A 384 22.69 8.50 -12.52
C LEU A 384 21.40 8.20 -13.31
N ALA A 385 21.21 6.96 -13.77
CA ALA A 385 20.04 6.57 -14.56
C ALA A 385 18.74 6.81 -13.77
N GLY A 386 17.78 7.46 -14.41
CA GLY A 386 16.48 7.83 -13.84
C GLY A 386 16.54 8.89 -12.73
N ALA A 387 17.71 9.43 -12.39
CA ALA A 387 17.84 10.38 -11.29
C ALA A 387 17.11 11.70 -11.58
N ASP A 388 16.47 12.26 -10.56
CA ASP A 388 15.86 13.59 -10.63
C ASP A 388 16.85 14.67 -10.21
N LEU A 389 17.46 15.29 -11.22
CA LEU A 389 18.46 16.34 -11.09
C LEU A 389 17.89 17.73 -11.42
N ARG A 390 16.56 17.92 -11.37
CA ARG A 390 15.97 19.24 -11.67
C ARG A 390 16.51 20.34 -10.75
N GLY A 391 16.80 21.50 -11.33
CA GLY A 391 17.25 22.69 -10.62
C GLY A 391 18.60 22.56 -9.91
N VAL A 392 19.42 21.54 -10.24
CA VAL A 392 20.81 21.49 -9.80
C VAL A 392 21.71 22.28 -10.75
N ASN A 393 22.89 22.64 -10.26
CA ASN A 393 23.93 23.29 -11.05
C ASN A 393 25.09 22.30 -11.27
N LEU A 394 25.36 21.99 -12.53
CA LEU A 394 26.41 21.07 -12.99
C LEU A 394 27.37 21.76 -13.97
N ILE A 395 27.50 23.09 -13.88
CA ILE A 395 28.45 23.85 -14.71
C ILE A 395 29.85 23.25 -14.56
N GLY A 396 30.49 22.96 -15.69
CA GLY A 396 31.85 22.41 -15.73
C GLY A 396 32.01 21.00 -15.15
N ALA A 397 30.92 20.31 -14.76
CA ALA A 397 31.01 18.97 -14.20
C ALA A 397 31.54 17.95 -15.22
N ASN A 398 32.31 16.99 -14.75
CA ASN A 398 32.84 15.91 -15.56
C ASN A 398 31.92 14.69 -15.49
N LEU A 399 31.06 14.52 -16.49
CA LEU A 399 30.09 13.42 -16.64
C LEU A 399 30.51 12.43 -17.73
N LYS A 400 31.80 12.37 -18.06
CA LYS A 400 32.34 11.50 -19.12
C LYS A 400 31.98 10.03 -18.86
N TYR A 401 31.50 9.32 -19.87
CA TYR A 401 31.09 7.90 -19.78
C TYR A 401 30.01 7.59 -18.73
N SER A 402 29.37 8.59 -18.14
CA SER A 402 28.31 8.37 -17.16
C SER A 402 27.08 7.73 -17.81
N ASN A 403 26.35 6.94 -17.02
CA ASN A 403 25.03 6.46 -17.33
C ASN A 403 23.99 7.46 -16.82
N LEU A 404 23.39 8.21 -17.73
CA LEU A 404 22.36 9.22 -17.52
C LEU A 404 21.06 8.81 -18.26
N ASP A 405 20.85 7.50 -18.45
CA ASP A 405 19.65 6.98 -19.11
C ASP A 405 18.39 7.48 -18.38
N SER A 406 17.44 8.03 -19.13
CA SER A 406 16.16 8.51 -18.58
C SER A 406 16.29 9.55 -17.44
N VAL A 407 17.45 10.21 -17.30
CA VAL A 407 17.69 11.22 -16.26
C VAL A 407 16.79 12.45 -16.47
N ILE A 408 16.38 13.10 -15.37
CA ILE A 408 15.58 14.33 -15.43
C ILE A 408 16.50 15.54 -15.17
N LEU A 409 16.84 16.25 -16.24
CA LEU A 409 17.72 17.43 -16.29
C LEU A 409 16.99 18.69 -16.79
N HIS A 410 15.65 18.72 -16.76
CA HIS A 410 14.85 19.85 -17.22
C HIS A 410 15.29 21.16 -16.54
N GLY A 411 15.63 22.17 -17.36
CA GLY A 411 16.02 23.50 -16.89
C GLY A 411 17.35 23.57 -16.11
N THR A 412 18.14 22.50 -16.11
CA THR A 412 19.43 22.47 -15.40
C THR A 412 20.52 23.23 -16.13
N ASP A 413 21.52 23.72 -15.38
CA ASP A 413 22.71 24.33 -15.96
C ASP A 413 23.86 23.32 -16.04
N LEU A 414 24.19 22.94 -17.27
CA LEU A 414 25.26 22.02 -17.67
C LEU A 414 26.28 22.76 -18.55
N SER A 415 26.34 24.09 -18.48
CA SER A 415 27.27 24.87 -19.30
C SER A 415 28.70 24.43 -19.03
N GLN A 416 29.49 24.24 -20.08
CA GLN A 416 30.88 23.75 -20.02
C GLN A 416 31.06 22.34 -19.43
N ALA A 417 29.98 21.59 -19.17
CA ALA A 417 30.07 20.23 -18.66
C ALA A 417 30.69 19.29 -19.72
N ASN A 418 31.43 18.29 -19.26
CA ASN A 418 31.96 17.22 -20.11
C ASN A 418 31.05 15.99 -20.03
N LEU A 419 30.17 15.84 -21.01
CA LEU A 419 29.26 14.71 -21.23
C LEU A 419 29.76 13.77 -22.34
N SER A 420 31.05 13.82 -22.70
CA SER A 420 31.58 13.03 -23.81
C SER A 420 31.38 11.53 -23.55
N SER A 421 30.83 10.85 -24.57
CA SER A 421 30.47 9.43 -24.52
C SER A 421 29.53 9.01 -23.38
N ALA A 422 28.82 9.96 -22.75
CA ALA A 422 27.80 9.65 -21.76
C ALA A 422 26.56 9.01 -22.42
N ASN A 423 25.84 8.17 -21.67
CA ASN A 423 24.55 7.64 -22.09
C ASN A 423 23.41 8.52 -21.59
N LEU A 424 22.85 9.37 -22.44
CA LEU A 424 21.69 10.25 -22.21
C LEU A 424 20.45 9.76 -22.97
N THR A 425 20.37 8.46 -23.26
CA THR A 425 19.20 7.88 -23.97
C THR A 425 17.94 8.18 -23.17
N LYS A 426 16.89 8.68 -23.83
CA LYS A 426 15.60 9.08 -23.21
C LYS A 426 15.71 10.13 -22.10
N ALA A 427 16.85 10.80 -21.95
CA ALA A 427 17.01 11.86 -20.95
C ALA A 427 16.11 13.05 -21.25
N ASN A 428 15.58 13.68 -20.21
CA ASN A 428 14.86 14.95 -20.31
C ASN A 428 15.82 16.11 -20.05
N LEU A 429 16.32 16.73 -21.12
CA LEU A 429 17.16 17.94 -21.11
C LEU A 429 16.38 19.17 -21.61
N SER A 430 15.05 19.14 -21.60
CA SER A 430 14.25 20.27 -22.08
C SER A 430 14.57 21.54 -21.29
N SER A 431 14.71 22.66 -21.99
CA SER A 431 15.12 23.97 -21.43
C SER A 431 16.47 23.98 -20.69
N ALA A 432 17.28 22.91 -20.78
CA ALA A 432 18.59 22.88 -20.12
C ALA A 432 19.57 23.86 -20.80
N LYS A 433 20.52 24.38 -20.02
CA LYS A 433 21.65 25.17 -20.54
C LYS A 433 22.84 24.25 -20.74
N LEU A 434 23.23 24.07 -22.00
CA LEU A 434 24.34 23.23 -22.46
C LEU A 434 25.39 24.08 -23.21
N ILE A 435 25.53 25.34 -22.82
CA ILE A 435 26.43 26.30 -23.49
C ILE A 435 27.85 25.78 -23.38
N GLN A 436 28.54 25.60 -24.52
CA GLN A 436 29.90 25.05 -24.57
C GLN A 436 30.06 23.66 -23.92
N ALA A 437 28.98 22.92 -23.70
CA ALA A 437 29.07 21.56 -23.18
C ALA A 437 29.69 20.62 -24.23
N ASN A 438 30.54 19.70 -23.77
CA ASN A 438 31.11 18.66 -24.63
C ASN A 438 30.29 17.37 -24.54
N MET A 439 29.51 17.06 -25.57
CA MET A 439 28.72 15.84 -25.73
C MET A 439 29.24 14.97 -26.89
N SER A 440 30.53 15.06 -27.20
CA SER A 440 31.13 14.28 -28.30
C SER A 440 30.91 12.77 -28.09
N GLY A 441 30.35 12.10 -29.08
CA GLY A 441 30.03 10.67 -29.03
C GLY A 441 28.96 10.27 -28.00
N ALA A 442 28.26 11.23 -27.39
CA ALA A 442 27.21 10.93 -26.42
C ALA A 442 26.01 10.23 -27.09
N LYS A 443 25.34 9.36 -26.34
CA LYS A 443 24.10 8.70 -26.77
C LYS A 443 22.91 9.51 -26.30
N LEU A 444 22.21 10.18 -27.20
CA LEU A 444 21.05 11.06 -26.97
C LEU A 444 19.82 10.55 -27.74
N ASN A 445 19.77 9.25 -28.06
CA ASN A 445 18.64 8.69 -28.78
C ASN A 445 17.37 8.87 -27.95
N GLU A 446 16.29 9.31 -28.60
CA GLU A 446 14.99 9.60 -27.96
C GLU A 446 15.05 10.65 -26.82
N ALA A 447 16.16 11.37 -26.67
CA ALA A 447 16.27 12.42 -25.65
C ALA A 447 15.41 13.64 -26.00
N ASP A 448 14.91 14.31 -24.98
CA ASP A 448 14.20 15.58 -25.12
C ASP A 448 15.13 16.75 -24.83
N LEU A 449 15.52 17.48 -25.88
CA LEU A 449 16.29 18.73 -25.83
C LEU A 449 15.42 19.94 -26.24
N GLY A 450 14.09 19.84 -26.12
CA GLY A 450 13.17 20.91 -26.49
C GLY A 450 13.52 22.22 -25.79
N SER A 451 13.65 23.32 -26.53
CA SER A 451 14.04 24.64 -26.02
C SER A 451 15.38 24.71 -25.28
N ALA A 452 16.23 23.68 -25.37
CA ALA A 452 17.54 23.69 -24.73
C ALA A 452 18.49 24.69 -25.40
N ASN A 453 19.40 25.27 -24.62
CA ASN A 453 20.43 26.17 -25.12
C ASN A 453 21.76 25.42 -25.30
N LEU A 454 22.04 25.04 -26.53
CA LEU A 454 23.24 24.32 -26.99
C LEU A 454 24.24 25.26 -27.69
N THR A 455 24.23 26.56 -27.38
CA THR A 455 25.13 27.53 -28.03
C THR A 455 26.59 27.09 -27.86
N ALA A 456 27.31 26.96 -28.98
CA ALA A 456 28.70 26.51 -29.04
C ALA A 456 28.96 25.13 -28.38
N ALA A 457 27.93 24.29 -28.22
CA ALA A 457 28.09 22.93 -27.72
C ALA A 457 28.80 22.03 -28.75
N ILE A 458 29.53 21.02 -28.27
CA ILE A 458 30.24 20.05 -29.12
C ILE A 458 29.49 18.73 -29.09
N LEU A 459 28.86 18.36 -30.20
CA LEU A 459 28.11 17.13 -30.43
C LEU A 459 28.74 16.26 -31.54
N THR A 460 30.04 16.40 -31.78
CA THR A 460 30.75 15.59 -32.79
C THR A 460 30.50 14.10 -32.57
N HIS A 461 30.03 13.40 -33.61
CA HIS A 461 29.65 11.98 -33.59
C HIS A 461 28.59 11.58 -32.55
N ALA A 462 27.82 12.53 -32.01
CA ALA A 462 26.73 12.21 -31.09
C ALA A 462 25.58 11.45 -31.80
N GLN A 463 24.90 10.58 -31.04
CA GLN A 463 23.74 9.81 -31.53
C GLN A 463 22.45 10.47 -31.06
N LEU A 464 21.71 11.11 -31.95
CA LEU A 464 20.50 11.89 -31.66
C LEU A 464 19.27 11.33 -32.39
N MET A 465 19.24 10.02 -32.68
CA MET A 465 18.13 9.43 -33.42
C MET A 465 16.83 9.60 -32.64
N LEU A 466 15.76 9.98 -33.33
CA LEU A 466 14.42 10.20 -32.75
C LEU A 466 14.37 11.25 -31.61
N SER A 467 15.43 12.02 -31.40
CA SER A 467 15.48 13.06 -30.37
C SER A 467 14.57 14.25 -30.71
N ASN A 468 14.13 14.97 -29.68
CA ASN A 468 13.40 16.21 -29.82
C ASN A 468 14.32 17.40 -29.59
N LEU A 469 14.61 18.20 -30.62
CA LEU A 469 15.33 19.46 -30.50
C LEU A 469 14.43 20.68 -30.77
N SER A 470 13.11 20.52 -30.72
CA SER A 470 12.20 21.60 -31.10
C SER A 470 12.41 22.85 -30.22
N GLY A 471 12.64 24.00 -30.83
CA GLY A 471 12.92 25.27 -30.15
C GLY A 471 14.35 25.42 -29.64
N ALA A 472 15.22 24.41 -29.82
CA ALA A 472 16.58 24.44 -29.31
C ALA A 472 17.45 25.50 -30.01
N ASN A 473 18.34 26.12 -29.24
CA ASN A 473 19.34 27.05 -29.76
C ASN A 473 20.69 26.34 -29.92
N LEU A 474 21.07 26.04 -31.16
CA LEU A 474 22.30 25.38 -31.60
C LEU A 474 23.27 26.39 -32.26
N THR A 475 23.16 27.69 -31.96
CA THR A 475 24.03 28.72 -32.56
C THR A 475 25.50 28.36 -32.37
N ALA A 476 26.27 28.31 -33.47
CA ALA A 476 27.68 27.95 -33.48
C ALA A 476 28.02 26.56 -32.85
N ALA A 477 27.05 25.67 -32.69
CA ALA A 477 27.30 24.31 -32.20
C ALA A 477 28.04 23.47 -33.25
N VAL A 478 28.83 22.50 -32.79
CA VAL A 478 29.61 21.59 -33.66
C VAL A 478 28.97 20.21 -33.61
N LEU A 479 28.29 19.80 -34.68
CA LEU A 479 27.58 18.52 -34.79
C LEU A 479 28.25 17.58 -35.80
N SER A 480 29.53 17.81 -36.14
CA SER A 480 30.20 17.08 -37.23
C SER A 480 30.08 15.56 -37.07
N GLY A 481 29.57 14.88 -38.10
CA GLY A 481 29.36 13.44 -38.13
C GLY A 481 28.31 12.91 -37.14
N ALA A 482 27.45 13.75 -36.56
CA ALA A 482 26.35 13.33 -35.69
C ALA A 482 25.23 12.63 -36.49
N ASN A 483 24.47 11.78 -35.80
CA ASN A 483 23.32 11.09 -36.39
C ASN A 483 22.00 11.66 -35.85
N LEU A 484 21.28 12.42 -36.68
CA LEU A 484 19.98 13.03 -36.38
C LEU A 484 18.84 12.35 -37.16
N THR A 485 18.99 11.07 -37.52
CA THR A 485 17.94 10.33 -38.24
C THR A 485 16.61 10.40 -37.48
N ASN A 486 15.54 10.80 -38.18
CA ASN A 486 14.19 10.99 -37.62
C ASN A 486 14.11 11.96 -36.42
N ALA A 487 15.08 12.84 -36.21
CA ALA A 487 15.01 13.85 -35.15
C ALA A 487 14.00 14.96 -35.50
N ARG A 488 13.42 15.58 -34.47
CA ARG A 488 12.51 16.74 -34.61
C ARG A 488 13.28 18.03 -34.38
N LEU A 489 13.47 18.83 -35.42
CA LEU A 489 14.15 20.11 -35.38
C LEU A 489 13.20 21.25 -35.77
N PHE A 490 12.08 21.41 -35.05
CA PHE A 490 11.12 22.50 -35.33
C PHE A 490 11.51 23.79 -34.60
N SER A 491 11.41 24.94 -35.27
CA SER A 491 11.75 26.25 -34.68
C SER A 491 13.15 26.31 -34.06
N VAL A 492 14.12 25.59 -34.62
CA VAL A 492 15.50 25.59 -34.11
C VAL A 492 16.27 26.82 -34.58
N ASN A 493 17.33 27.19 -33.84
CA ASN A 493 18.31 28.14 -34.31
C ASN A 493 19.69 27.47 -34.45
N CYS A 494 20.08 27.13 -35.67
CA CYS A 494 21.35 26.52 -36.03
C CYS A 494 22.28 27.52 -36.75
N SER A 495 22.10 28.83 -36.53
CA SER A 495 22.92 29.85 -37.17
C SER A 495 24.41 29.62 -36.90
N GLY A 496 25.21 29.53 -37.97
CA GLY A 496 26.65 29.27 -37.89
C GLY A 496 27.05 27.90 -37.33
N ALA A 497 26.12 26.95 -37.17
CA ALA A 497 26.43 25.61 -36.69
C ALA A 497 27.24 24.80 -37.73
N ASP A 498 28.15 23.95 -37.27
CA ASP A 498 28.84 22.98 -38.11
C ASP A 498 28.08 21.65 -38.14
N LEU A 499 27.36 21.41 -39.24
CA LEU A 499 26.61 20.18 -39.48
C LEU A 499 27.36 19.23 -40.41
N SER A 500 28.67 19.41 -40.64
CA SER A 500 29.39 18.63 -41.65
C SER A 500 29.31 17.12 -41.43
N GLY A 501 28.97 16.37 -42.47
CA GLY A 501 28.85 14.91 -42.40
C GLY A 501 27.68 14.38 -41.55
N VAL A 502 26.76 15.25 -41.10
CA VAL A 502 25.58 14.82 -40.34
C VAL A 502 24.64 13.96 -41.20
N ASN A 503 24.00 12.98 -40.57
CA ASN A 503 22.89 12.24 -41.16
C ASN A 503 21.54 12.83 -40.69
N LEU A 504 20.75 13.36 -41.62
CA LEU A 504 19.43 13.97 -41.37
C LEU A 504 18.28 13.23 -42.07
N VAL A 505 18.49 11.98 -42.49
CA VAL A 505 17.43 11.19 -43.15
C VAL A 505 16.19 11.11 -42.26
N GLY A 506 15.03 11.47 -42.83
CA GLY A 506 13.73 11.47 -42.13
C GLY A 506 13.57 12.54 -41.04
N ALA A 507 14.57 13.42 -40.83
CA ALA A 507 14.45 14.51 -39.88
C ALA A 507 13.45 15.55 -40.39
N SER A 508 12.68 16.13 -39.46
CA SER A 508 11.79 17.26 -39.77
C SER A 508 12.47 18.57 -39.39
N LEU A 509 12.79 19.41 -40.38
CA LEU A 509 13.53 20.65 -40.18
C LEU A 509 12.63 21.88 -40.34
N ASN A 510 12.63 22.76 -39.35
CA ASN A 510 12.09 24.10 -39.42
C ASN A 510 12.95 25.04 -38.55
N GLY A 511 13.33 26.21 -39.04
CA GLY A 511 14.01 27.21 -38.22
C GLY A 511 15.03 28.04 -38.97
N ASN A 512 15.98 28.58 -38.22
CA ASN A 512 17.08 29.38 -38.74
C ASN A 512 18.34 28.55 -38.93
N PHE A 513 18.85 28.49 -40.15
CA PHE A 513 20.07 27.78 -40.52
C PHE A 513 21.04 28.69 -41.32
N SER A 514 20.88 30.02 -41.22
CA SER A 514 21.75 30.96 -41.94
C SER A 514 23.22 30.72 -41.58
N SER A 515 24.09 30.74 -42.59
CA SER A 515 25.54 30.49 -42.45
C SER A 515 25.94 29.14 -41.85
N ALA A 516 25.01 28.17 -41.73
CA ALA A 516 25.33 26.83 -41.25
C ALA A 516 26.17 26.04 -42.28
N ASN A 517 27.06 25.18 -41.80
CA ASN A 517 27.91 24.34 -42.63
C ASN A 517 27.29 22.96 -42.84
N PHE A 518 26.65 22.74 -43.98
CA PHE A 518 26.08 21.48 -44.44
C PHE A 518 27.02 20.68 -45.38
N ARG A 519 28.34 20.85 -45.28
CA ARG A 519 29.29 20.12 -46.12
C ARG A 519 29.14 18.60 -45.93
N GLN A 520 29.02 17.84 -47.02
CA GLN A 520 28.91 16.36 -46.99
C GLN A 520 27.75 15.82 -46.14
N VAL A 521 26.69 16.61 -45.92
CA VAL A 521 25.50 16.16 -45.19
C VAL A 521 24.65 15.23 -46.06
N ASN A 522 24.05 14.21 -45.43
CA ASN A 522 23.01 13.40 -46.06
C ASN A 522 21.61 13.97 -45.72
N LEU A 523 20.97 14.57 -46.73
CA LEU A 523 19.64 15.18 -46.71
C LEU A 523 18.67 14.46 -47.66
N CYS A 524 18.95 13.22 -48.05
CA CYS A 524 18.12 12.47 -48.99
C CYS A 524 16.66 12.39 -48.49
N GLY A 525 15.72 12.91 -49.28
CA GLY A 525 14.29 12.95 -48.95
C GLY A 525 13.89 13.89 -47.81
N ALA A 526 14.80 14.75 -47.31
CA ALA A 526 14.50 15.67 -46.22
C ALA A 526 13.54 16.79 -46.66
N SER A 527 12.65 17.21 -45.75
CA SER A 527 11.81 18.40 -45.94
C SER A 527 12.56 19.64 -45.46
N LEU A 528 12.89 20.52 -46.40
CA LEU A 528 13.60 21.79 -46.21
C LEU A 528 12.71 23.00 -46.58
N GLN A 529 11.39 22.79 -46.68
CA GLN A 529 10.42 23.78 -47.14
C GLN A 529 10.46 25.05 -46.28
N GLY A 530 10.58 26.22 -46.93
CA GLY A 530 10.50 27.53 -46.26
C GLY A 530 11.67 27.87 -45.33
N LEU A 531 12.73 27.05 -45.29
CA LEU A 531 13.85 27.25 -44.38
C LEU A 531 14.68 28.50 -44.70
N LYS A 532 15.23 29.12 -43.65
CA LYS A 532 16.23 30.20 -43.74
C LYS A 532 17.63 29.59 -43.87
N LEU A 533 18.17 29.57 -45.08
CA LEU A 533 19.44 28.93 -45.47
C LEU A 533 20.42 29.94 -46.10
N GLU A 534 20.27 31.23 -45.79
CA GLU A 534 21.08 32.29 -46.37
C GLU A 534 22.56 32.07 -46.05
N ALA A 535 23.43 32.11 -47.06
CA ALA A 535 24.86 31.83 -46.97
C ALA A 535 25.24 30.45 -46.38
N ALA A 536 24.32 29.48 -46.35
CA ALA A 536 24.61 28.12 -45.89
C ALA A 536 25.54 27.38 -46.88
N ASN A 537 26.42 26.51 -46.37
CA ASN A 537 27.37 25.76 -47.18
C ASN A 537 26.94 24.31 -47.38
N PHE A 538 26.40 23.96 -48.54
CA PHE A 538 25.97 22.63 -48.95
C PHE A 538 27.01 21.86 -49.78
N THR A 539 28.27 22.28 -49.79
CA THR A 539 29.30 21.67 -50.67
C THR A 539 29.35 20.14 -50.52
N SER A 540 29.23 19.41 -51.63
CA SER A 540 29.26 17.93 -51.67
C SER A 540 28.21 17.22 -50.79
N SER A 541 27.10 17.88 -50.46
CA SER A 541 25.96 17.26 -49.76
C SER A 541 25.10 16.39 -50.69
N ASP A 542 24.36 15.44 -50.13
CA ASP A 542 23.38 14.63 -50.83
C ASP A 542 21.96 15.14 -50.54
N LEU A 543 21.36 15.82 -51.51
CA LEU A 543 20.03 16.44 -51.46
C LEU A 543 19.01 15.67 -52.33
N ARG A 544 19.29 14.41 -52.70
CA ARG A 544 18.40 13.66 -53.59
C ARG A 544 16.97 13.60 -53.06
N GLY A 545 16.00 14.00 -53.89
CA GLY A 545 14.59 13.99 -53.51
C GLY A 545 14.20 14.95 -52.38
N ALA A 546 15.09 15.86 -51.96
CA ALA A 546 14.78 16.82 -50.90
C ALA A 546 13.75 17.87 -51.37
N ASP A 547 12.88 18.31 -50.46
CA ASP A 547 11.88 19.34 -50.74
C ASP A 547 12.36 20.71 -50.24
N LEU A 548 12.87 21.55 -51.14
CA LEU A 548 13.35 22.92 -50.87
C LEU A 548 12.34 24.00 -51.29
N ARG A 549 11.04 23.68 -51.39
CA ARG A 549 10.03 24.66 -51.79
C ARG A 549 10.06 25.90 -50.90
N ASN A 550 10.01 27.09 -51.50
CA ASN A 550 10.05 28.37 -50.78
C ASN A 550 11.26 28.57 -49.84
N ALA A 551 12.31 27.75 -49.94
CA ALA A 551 13.51 27.92 -49.12
C ALA A 551 14.29 29.18 -49.50
N LYS A 552 14.91 29.83 -48.52
CA LYS A 552 15.74 31.03 -48.68
C LYS A 552 17.20 30.65 -48.77
N LEU A 553 17.73 30.52 -49.98
CA LEU A 553 19.07 30.02 -50.29
C LEU A 553 19.99 31.13 -50.81
N GLU A 554 19.69 32.40 -50.53
CA GLU A 554 20.48 33.52 -51.01
C GLU A 554 21.94 33.38 -50.58
N LYS A 555 22.86 33.47 -51.54
CA LYS A 555 24.32 33.29 -51.32
C LYS A 555 24.73 31.92 -50.76
N ALA A 556 23.85 30.93 -50.77
CA ALA A 556 24.20 29.58 -50.34
C ALA A 556 25.20 28.94 -51.32
N ASN A 557 26.02 28.00 -50.85
CA ASN A 557 27.00 27.30 -51.67
C ASN A 557 26.64 25.82 -51.85
N LEU A 558 26.08 25.46 -53.00
CA LEU A 558 25.68 24.10 -53.39
C LEU A 558 26.71 23.40 -54.28
N LYS A 559 27.95 23.90 -54.39
CA LYS A 559 28.98 23.33 -55.27
C LYS A 559 29.16 21.82 -55.04
N ASN A 560 29.14 21.03 -56.12
CA ASN A 560 29.23 19.56 -56.09
C ASN A 560 28.12 18.84 -55.29
N ALA A 561 27.03 19.52 -54.88
CA ALA A 561 25.92 18.87 -54.20
C ALA A 561 25.10 18.01 -55.16
N ASN A 562 24.62 16.85 -54.71
CA ASN A 562 23.74 16.00 -55.49
C ASN A 562 22.28 16.43 -55.29
N ILE A 563 21.75 17.21 -56.23
CA ILE A 563 20.38 17.74 -56.18
C ILE A 563 19.37 16.94 -57.01
N SER A 564 19.69 15.69 -57.36
CA SER A 564 18.85 14.90 -58.28
C SER A 564 17.46 14.65 -57.69
N GLY A 565 16.41 15.11 -58.38
CA GLY A 565 15.03 14.99 -57.92
C GLY A 565 14.64 15.93 -56.77
N ALA A 566 15.50 16.88 -56.39
CA ALA A 566 15.15 17.90 -55.39
C ALA A 566 14.16 18.93 -55.97
N ASN A 567 13.23 19.41 -55.14
CA ASN A 567 12.23 20.41 -55.53
C ASN A 567 12.63 21.81 -55.04
N PHE A 568 12.87 22.74 -55.97
CA PHE A 568 13.24 24.14 -55.67
C PHE A 568 12.11 25.15 -55.99
N GLU A 569 10.87 24.70 -56.17
CA GLU A 569 9.76 25.59 -56.52
C GLU A 569 9.58 26.72 -55.48
N GLY A 570 9.65 27.97 -55.93
CA GLY A 570 9.55 29.16 -55.08
C GLY A 570 10.78 29.46 -54.22
N ALA A 571 11.87 28.68 -54.34
CA ALA A 571 13.10 28.93 -53.60
C ALA A 571 13.81 30.21 -54.09
N SER A 572 14.38 30.97 -53.16
CA SER A 572 15.17 32.17 -53.46
C SER A 572 16.64 31.81 -53.58
N LEU A 573 17.22 31.92 -54.79
CA LEU A 573 18.58 31.46 -55.11
C LEU A 573 19.55 32.59 -55.46
N THR A 574 19.15 33.86 -55.29
CA THR A 574 19.98 35.01 -55.68
C THR A 574 21.36 34.97 -55.03
N GLY A 575 22.40 34.98 -55.85
CA GLY A 575 23.80 34.89 -55.47
C GLY A 575 24.27 33.50 -55.01
N ALA A 576 23.44 32.46 -55.10
CA ALA A 576 23.81 31.11 -54.71
C ALA A 576 24.79 30.47 -55.71
N ILE A 577 25.77 29.71 -55.22
CA ILE A 577 26.67 28.92 -56.05
C ILE A 577 26.01 27.56 -56.31
N MET A 578 25.71 27.26 -57.56
CA MET A 578 25.04 26.03 -57.99
C MET A 578 26.00 24.82 -58.03
N PRO A 579 25.51 23.57 -58.18
CA PRO A 579 26.35 22.38 -58.17
C PRO A 579 27.50 22.35 -59.18
N ASP A 580 27.34 23.01 -60.33
CA ASP A 580 28.38 23.15 -61.36
C ASP A 580 29.41 24.25 -61.06
N GLY A 581 29.19 25.03 -59.99
CA GLY A 581 30.04 26.14 -59.57
C GLY A 581 29.67 27.51 -60.16
N THR A 582 28.59 27.61 -60.94
CA THR A 582 28.07 28.90 -61.42
C THR A 582 27.30 29.64 -60.32
N THR A 583 27.19 30.97 -60.44
CA THR A 583 26.37 31.78 -59.52
C THR A 583 25.00 32.02 -60.15
N HIS A 584 23.94 31.77 -59.40
CA HIS A 584 22.57 32.06 -59.82
C HIS A 584 22.23 33.53 -59.53
N ASP A 585 21.77 34.26 -60.54
CA ASP A 585 21.38 35.67 -60.42
C ASP A 585 20.10 35.85 -59.58
#